data_AF-A0A3M1CHZ1-F1
#
_entry.id   AF-A0A3M1CHZ1-F1
#
_cell.length_a   1.000
_cell.length_b   1.000
_cell.length_c   1.000
_cell.angle_alpha   90.00
_cell.angle_beta   90.00
_cell.angle_gamma   90.00
#
_symmetry.space_group_name_H-M   'P 1'
#
loop_
_entity.id
_entity.type
_entity.pdbx_description
1 polymer ?
#
loop_
_entity_poly.entity_id
_entity_poly.type
_entity_poly.pdbx_seq_one_letter_code
_entity_poly.pdbx_strand_id
1 'polypeptide(L)'
;MKKLFVVILSLAIPLSGCEGKKQRQAPEAKKEHPAAEKTAAPAKPAEPIDRQAFNAAAVRLDLPLFWKADTNGNGRPDPDEIVGLMFYDSKVRWTEGGRFTVQFEDALQSILTDLKNPLLPPEPAERRRVELVRRDLDQGRPTLVYSDLSTLSPQEKKFFAIMVEVAGLIDELYARQLGIDVLRPRLAKADPASRRLFARNWGPDCKGPETEKNPECTAIAGVRHPPVGIYPAELQKDEGFCRKLGARPDSKQLMAPFVAVRKKEGKLVAVPFNKAWPDLSGMVAR
;
A
#
# COMPACT_ATOMS: atom_id res chain seq x y z
N MET A 1 -10.26 36.85 -40.24
CA MET A 1 -10.31 36.69 -41.70
C MET A 1 -9.01 37.17 -42.32
N LYS A 2 -8.16 36.24 -42.82
CA LYS A 2 -7.31 36.39 -44.02
C LYS A 2 -6.49 35.10 -44.16
N LYS A 3 -6.95 34.24 -45.06
CA LYS A 3 -6.22 33.08 -45.58
C LYS A 3 -5.20 33.60 -46.59
N LEU A 4 -3.98 33.07 -46.58
CA LEU A 4 -3.10 33.13 -47.73
C LEU A 4 -2.64 31.71 -48.06
N PHE A 5 -3.13 31.22 -49.19
CA PHE A 5 -2.70 30.01 -49.88
C PHE A 5 -1.42 30.33 -50.65
N VAL A 6 -0.41 29.47 -50.58
CA VAL A 6 0.57 29.29 -51.67
C VAL A 6 0.82 27.80 -51.83
N VAL A 7 0.50 27.30 -53.03
CA VAL A 7 0.74 25.95 -53.55
C VAL A 7 1.64 26.13 -54.76
N ILE A 8 2.86 25.56 -54.75
CA ILE A 8 3.76 25.31 -55.89
C ILE A 8 4.78 24.27 -55.35
N LEU A 9 5.27 23.22 -56.01
CA LEU A 9 4.98 22.43 -57.21
C LEU A 9 6.07 21.34 -57.17
N SER A 10 5.71 20.08 -57.42
CA SER A 10 6.59 18.92 -57.46
C SER A 10 7.66 19.02 -58.54
N LEU A 11 8.89 18.55 -58.27
CA LEU A 11 9.83 18.11 -59.31
C LEU A 11 10.52 16.81 -58.90
N ALA A 12 10.24 15.74 -59.65
CA ALA A 12 10.96 14.47 -59.61
C ALA A 12 12.06 14.49 -60.68
N ILE A 13 13.24 13.94 -60.37
CA ILE A 13 14.31 13.68 -61.33
C ILE A 13 14.80 12.23 -61.12
N PRO A 14 14.67 11.33 -62.10
CA PRO A 14 15.42 10.09 -62.17
C PRO A 14 16.65 10.26 -63.06
N LEU A 15 17.79 9.70 -62.66
CA LEU A 15 18.96 9.51 -63.54
C LEU A 15 19.55 8.11 -63.33
N SER A 16 19.61 7.39 -64.45
CA SER A 16 20.09 6.04 -64.64
C SER A 16 21.63 5.93 -64.65
N GLY A 17 22.12 4.74 -64.27
CA GLY A 17 23.13 4.00 -65.04
C GLY A 17 24.61 4.23 -64.73
N CYS A 18 25.29 3.17 -64.27
CA CYS A 18 26.52 2.68 -64.89
C CYS A 18 26.79 1.23 -64.50
N GLU A 19 26.77 0.38 -65.52
CA GLU A 19 27.06 -1.05 -65.52
C GLU A 19 28.56 -1.24 -65.77
N GLY A 20 29.25 -2.01 -64.93
CA GLY A 20 30.71 -2.18 -64.98
C GLY A 20 31.16 -3.59 -64.61
N LYS A 21 31.32 -4.42 -65.65
CA LYS A 21 32.15 -5.64 -65.81
C LYS A 21 32.48 -6.51 -64.59
N LYS A 22 31.98 -7.75 -64.68
CA LYS A 22 32.45 -8.96 -63.98
C LYS A 22 33.97 -9.15 -64.08
N GLN A 23 34.62 -9.32 -62.93
CA GLN A 23 35.92 -9.97 -62.83
C GLN A 23 35.79 -11.18 -61.91
N ARG A 24 36.10 -12.37 -62.46
CA ARG A 24 36.06 -13.67 -61.78
C ARG A 24 37.39 -13.83 -61.04
N GLN A 25 37.36 -13.87 -59.70
CA GLN A 25 38.50 -14.30 -58.89
C GLN A 25 38.24 -15.70 -58.32
N ALA A 26 39.29 -16.51 -58.34
CA ALA A 26 39.36 -17.89 -57.86
C ALA A 26 39.29 -17.94 -56.31
N PRO A 27 38.96 -19.09 -55.71
CA PRO A 27 38.50 -19.16 -54.32
C PRO A 27 39.67 -19.03 -53.35
N GLU A 28 39.60 -18.01 -52.49
CA GLU A 28 40.55 -17.81 -51.40
C GLU A 28 39.95 -18.30 -50.07
N ALA A 29 40.85 -18.77 -49.21
CA ALA A 29 40.61 -19.69 -48.10
C ALA A 29 39.56 -19.24 -47.07
N LYS A 30 38.82 -20.23 -46.58
CA LYS A 30 37.85 -20.17 -45.48
C LYS A 30 38.53 -19.65 -44.20
N LYS A 31 38.39 -18.36 -43.91
CA LYS A 31 38.62 -17.82 -42.57
C LYS A 31 37.38 -18.14 -41.73
N GLU A 32 37.56 -18.96 -40.70
CA GLU A 32 36.55 -19.17 -39.68
C GLU A 32 36.27 -17.84 -38.97
N HIS A 33 35.05 -17.34 -39.15
CA HIS A 33 34.54 -16.23 -38.36
C HIS A 33 34.26 -16.73 -36.93
N PRO A 34 34.66 -15.98 -35.88
CA PRO A 34 34.21 -16.28 -34.52
C PRO A 34 32.69 -16.25 -34.47
N ALA A 35 32.13 -17.21 -33.73
CA ALA A 35 30.69 -17.42 -33.58
C ALA A 35 29.98 -16.10 -33.31
N ALA A 36 29.03 -15.75 -34.17
CA ALA A 36 28.08 -14.69 -33.92
C ALA A 36 27.40 -14.98 -32.58
N GLU A 37 27.63 -14.10 -31.60
CA GLU A 37 26.81 -14.02 -30.40
C GLU A 37 25.35 -13.99 -30.86
N LYS A 38 24.60 -15.02 -30.47
CA LYS A 38 23.14 -15.05 -30.61
C LYS A 38 22.62 -13.86 -29.84
N THR A 39 22.37 -12.76 -30.54
CA THR A 39 21.55 -11.67 -30.03
C THR A 39 20.21 -12.32 -29.68
N ALA A 40 19.89 -12.33 -28.39
CA ALA A 40 18.62 -12.84 -27.92
C ALA A 40 17.51 -12.17 -28.72
N ALA A 41 16.59 -12.96 -29.27
CA ALA A 41 15.40 -12.44 -29.91
C ALA A 41 14.75 -11.40 -28.95
N PRO A 42 14.22 -10.27 -29.47
CA PRO A 42 13.56 -9.29 -28.62
C PRO A 42 12.50 -10.00 -27.79
N ALA A 43 12.60 -9.88 -26.47
CA ALA A 43 11.64 -10.46 -25.55
C ALA A 43 10.24 -10.08 -26.02
N LYS A 44 9.32 -11.06 -26.07
CA LYS A 44 7.91 -10.78 -26.37
C LYS A 44 7.46 -9.62 -25.47
N PRO A 45 6.75 -8.62 -25.99
CA PRO A 45 6.21 -7.56 -25.16
C PRO A 45 5.42 -8.21 -24.02
N ALA A 46 5.80 -7.92 -22.78
CA ALA A 46 5.02 -8.29 -21.60
C ALA A 46 3.54 -7.85 -21.78
N GLU A 47 2.62 -8.69 -21.34
CA GLU A 47 1.18 -8.43 -21.42
C GLU A 47 0.82 -7.11 -20.70
N PRO A 48 -0.10 -6.30 -21.25
CA PRO A 48 -0.63 -5.12 -20.57
C PRO A 48 -1.25 -5.47 -19.21
N ILE A 49 -1.06 -4.60 -18.22
CA ILE A 49 -1.59 -4.73 -16.87
C ILE A 49 -2.71 -3.72 -16.69
N ASP A 50 -3.87 -4.16 -16.22
CA ASP A 50 -4.91 -3.23 -15.79
C ASP A 50 -4.46 -2.45 -14.54
N ARG A 51 -4.54 -1.12 -14.61
CA ARG A 51 -4.07 -0.23 -13.53
C ARG A 51 -4.84 -0.41 -12.23
N GLN A 52 -6.14 -0.73 -12.28
CA GLN A 52 -6.92 -0.95 -11.07
C GLN A 52 -6.53 -2.28 -10.42
N ALA A 53 -6.35 -3.33 -11.22
CA ALA A 53 -5.85 -4.62 -10.76
C ALA A 53 -4.45 -4.50 -10.14
N PHE A 54 -3.54 -3.72 -10.76
CA PHE A 54 -2.24 -3.40 -10.19
C PHE A 54 -2.35 -2.75 -8.80
N ASN A 55 -3.16 -1.70 -8.68
CA ASN A 55 -3.33 -0.98 -7.41
C ASN A 55 -4.03 -1.84 -6.33
N ALA A 56 -4.98 -2.69 -6.71
CA ALA A 56 -5.61 -3.64 -5.78
C ALA A 56 -4.60 -4.71 -5.30
N ALA A 57 -3.79 -5.25 -6.20
CA ALA A 57 -2.71 -6.18 -5.86
C ALA A 57 -1.67 -5.53 -4.94
N ALA A 58 -1.28 -4.27 -5.19
CA ALA A 58 -0.37 -3.53 -4.32
C ALA A 58 -0.91 -3.41 -2.89
N VAL A 59 -2.22 -3.18 -2.72
CA VAL A 59 -2.87 -3.16 -1.41
C VAL A 59 -2.83 -4.55 -0.75
N ARG A 60 -3.20 -5.62 -1.46
CA ARG A 60 -3.15 -6.99 -0.91
C ARG A 60 -1.74 -7.44 -0.53
N LEU A 61 -0.73 -6.91 -1.20
CA LEU A 61 0.69 -7.17 -0.92
C LEU A 61 1.29 -6.20 0.09
N ASP A 62 0.49 -5.27 0.64
CA ASP A 62 0.94 -4.29 1.64
C ASP A 62 2.11 -3.41 1.13
N LEU A 63 2.09 -3.07 -0.16
CA LEU A 63 3.14 -2.29 -0.82
C LEU A 63 2.79 -0.78 -0.78
N PRO A 64 3.73 0.11 -0.39
CA PRO A 64 3.49 1.55 -0.32
C PRO A 64 3.65 2.24 -1.67
N LEU A 65 2.96 1.76 -2.70
CA LEU A 65 3.02 2.29 -4.06
C LEU A 65 1.64 2.42 -4.70
N PHE A 66 1.52 3.35 -5.65
CA PHE A 66 0.32 3.54 -6.44
C PHE A 66 0.67 3.95 -7.87
N TRP A 67 0.03 3.32 -8.84
CA TRP A 67 0.09 3.68 -10.26
C TRP A 67 -1.01 4.69 -10.58
N LYS A 68 -0.60 5.97 -10.70
CA LYS A 68 -1.53 7.11 -10.69
C LYS A 68 -2.26 7.32 -12.02
N ALA A 69 -1.60 7.04 -13.14
CA ALA A 69 -2.12 7.23 -14.49
C ALA A 69 -1.36 6.31 -15.46
N ASP A 70 -1.99 5.93 -16.57
CA ASP A 70 -1.33 5.32 -17.74
C ASP A 70 -1.43 6.34 -18.88
N THR A 71 -0.49 7.28 -18.91
CA THR A 71 -0.55 8.50 -19.71
C THR A 71 -0.28 8.21 -21.18
N ASN A 72 0.56 7.22 -21.47
CA ASN A 72 0.86 6.80 -22.83
C ASN A 72 -0.03 5.64 -23.32
N GLY A 73 -0.87 5.07 -22.44
CA GLY A 73 -1.86 4.04 -22.78
C GLY A 73 -1.23 2.71 -23.16
N ASN A 74 0.01 2.44 -22.71
CA ASN A 74 0.73 1.22 -23.07
C ASN A 74 0.41 0.04 -22.14
N GLY A 75 -0.39 0.27 -21.08
CA GLY A 75 -0.76 -0.72 -20.09
C GLY A 75 0.42 -1.17 -19.21
N ARG A 76 1.40 -0.29 -18.99
CA ARG A 76 2.55 -0.54 -18.13
C ARG A 76 2.88 0.71 -17.33
N PRO A 77 3.32 0.56 -16.08
CA PRO A 77 3.74 1.70 -15.29
C PRO A 77 5.01 2.31 -15.89
N ASP A 78 5.03 3.64 -15.98
CA ASP A 78 6.24 4.42 -16.20
C ASP A 78 6.76 5.07 -14.91
N PRO A 79 8.06 5.42 -14.81
CA PRO A 79 8.63 5.97 -13.58
C PRO A 79 7.94 7.24 -13.07
N ASP A 80 7.45 8.11 -13.94
CA ASP A 80 6.73 9.33 -13.57
C ASP A 80 5.26 9.07 -13.20
N GLU A 81 4.77 7.84 -13.38
CA GLU A 81 3.41 7.40 -13.07
C GLU A 81 3.28 6.70 -11.72
N ILE A 82 4.41 6.36 -11.09
CA ILE A 82 4.44 5.70 -9.79
C ILE A 82 4.68 6.72 -8.68
N VAL A 83 3.88 6.61 -7.63
CA VAL A 83 4.05 7.41 -6.41
C VAL A 83 4.19 6.51 -5.19
N GLY A 84 5.06 6.93 -4.26
CA GLY A 84 5.14 6.33 -2.93
C GLY A 84 4.02 6.84 -2.02
N LEU A 85 3.56 5.99 -1.10
CA LEU A 85 2.48 6.30 -0.17
C LEU A 85 3.02 6.60 1.24
N MET A 86 2.39 7.55 1.94
CA MET A 86 2.88 8.05 3.24
C MET A 86 2.45 7.20 4.45
N PHE A 87 1.28 6.54 4.39
CA PHE A 87 0.68 5.84 5.54
C PHE A 87 0.96 4.34 5.55
N TYR A 88 2.24 3.99 5.37
CA TYR A 88 2.77 2.64 5.43
C TYR A 88 4.05 2.65 6.26
N ASP A 89 4.39 1.51 6.86
CA ASP A 89 5.54 1.40 7.77
C ASP A 89 6.90 1.58 7.04
N SER A 90 6.94 1.34 5.73
CA SER A 90 8.16 1.44 4.94
C SER A 90 8.13 2.63 3.98
N LYS A 91 9.24 3.38 3.95
CA LYS A 91 9.50 4.42 2.97
C LYS A 91 10.43 3.85 1.91
N VAL A 92 9.85 3.46 0.77
CA VAL A 92 10.60 2.89 -0.36
C VAL A 92 10.69 3.92 -1.47
N ARG A 93 11.89 4.07 -2.05
CA ARG A 93 12.09 4.86 -3.26
C ARG A 93 11.86 3.95 -4.47
N TRP A 94 10.78 4.19 -5.20
CA TRP A 94 10.40 3.39 -6.37
C TRP A 94 11.11 3.84 -7.65
N THR A 95 11.53 5.09 -7.71
CA THR A 95 12.16 5.67 -8.89
C THR A 95 13.34 6.57 -8.54
N GLU A 96 14.35 6.58 -9.41
CA GLU A 96 15.55 7.39 -9.26
C GLU A 96 16.11 7.75 -10.65
N GLY A 97 16.43 9.03 -10.86
CA GLY A 97 16.98 9.50 -12.14
C GLY A 97 16.10 9.18 -13.36
N GLY A 98 14.78 9.20 -13.19
CA GLY A 98 13.82 8.87 -14.26
C GLY A 98 13.74 7.39 -14.63
N ARG A 99 14.24 6.49 -13.76
CA ARG A 99 14.20 5.04 -13.94
C ARG A 99 13.58 4.34 -12.74
N PHE A 100 13.08 3.13 -12.94
CA PHE A 100 12.69 2.25 -11.84
C PHE A 100 13.91 1.79 -11.04
N THR A 101 13.72 1.69 -9.74
CA THR A 101 14.71 1.08 -8.83
C THR A 101 14.53 -0.43 -8.80
N VAL A 102 15.53 -1.16 -8.28
CA VAL A 102 15.42 -2.62 -8.07
C VAL A 102 14.22 -2.97 -7.19
N GLN A 103 13.95 -2.14 -6.17
CA GLN A 103 12.81 -2.35 -5.28
C GLN A 103 11.48 -2.28 -6.04
N PHE A 104 11.36 -1.39 -7.04
CA PHE A 104 10.17 -1.35 -7.88
C PHE A 104 10.04 -2.61 -8.74
N GLU A 105 11.12 -3.07 -9.36
CA GLU A 105 11.10 -4.29 -10.17
C GLU A 105 10.69 -5.51 -9.34
N ASP A 106 11.19 -5.65 -8.12
CA ASP A 106 10.80 -6.71 -7.17
C ASP A 106 9.31 -6.62 -6.80
N ALA A 107 8.81 -5.39 -6.57
CA ALA A 107 7.41 -5.15 -6.26
C ALA A 107 6.51 -5.45 -7.48
N LEU A 108 6.90 -5.04 -8.68
CA LEU A 108 6.20 -5.34 -9.92
C LEU A 108 6.12 -6.86 -10.17
N GLN A 109 7.22 -7.58 -9.97
CA GLN A 109 7.23 -9.04 -10.08
C GLN A 109 6.30 -9.70 -9.05
N SER A 110 6.25 -9.18 -7.83
CA SER A 110 5.34 -9.65 -6.79
C SER A 110 3.87 -9.42 -7.16
N ILE A 111 3.56 -8.24 -7.71
CA ILE A 111 2.22 -7.89 -8.21
C ILE A 111 1.80 -8.81 -9.37
N LEU A 112 2.67 -8.98 -10.37
CA LEU A 112 2.41 -9.85 -11.52
C LEU A 112 2.18 -11.31 -11.08
N THR A 113 2.93 -11.76 -10.07
CA THR A 113 2.74 -13.09 -9.49
C THR A 113 1.40 -13.18 -8.78
N ASP A 114 1.04 -12.22 -7.93
CA ASP A 114 -0.24 -12.20 -7.20
C ASP A 114 -1.46 -12.15 -8.14
N LEU A 115 -1.36 -11.41 -9.24
CA LEU A 115 -2.42 -11.31 -10.25
C LEU A 115 -2.66 -12.63 -11.00
N LYS A 116 -1.59 -13.40 -11.25
CA LYS A 116 -1.68 -14.68 -11.96
C LYS A 116 -2.02 -15.84 -11.03
N ASN A 117 -1.37 -15.88 -9.87
CA ASN A 117 -1.50 -16.93 -8.88
C ASN A 117 -1.33 -16.33 -7.48
N PRO A 118 -2.43 -15.91 -6.82
CA PRO A 118 -2.40 -15.34 -5.48
C PRO A 118 -1.57 -16.19 -4.51
N LEU A 119 -0.66 -15.54 -3.79
CA LEU A 119 0.13 -16.20 -2.76
C LEU A 119 -0.75 -16.51 -1.55
N LEU A 120 -1.22 -17.76 -1.47
CA LEU A 120 -2.08 -18.23 -0.39
C LEU A 120 -1.36 -19.28 0.48
N PRO A 121 -1.64 -19.31 1.79
CA PRO A 121 -1.12 -20.35 2.67
C PRO A 121 -1.49 -21.78 2.22
N PRO A 122 -0.61 -22.77 2.49
CA PRO A 122 -0.86 -24.15 2.11
C PRO A 122 -1.93 -24.84 2.98
N GLU A 123 -2.05 -24.45 4.25
CA GLU A 123 -3.01 -25.03 5.18
C GLU A 123 -4.44 -24.57 4.84
N PRO A 124 -5.44 -25.47 4.70
CA PRO A 124 -6.77 -25.12 4.21
C PRO A 124 -7.53 -24.07 5.02
N ALA A 125 -7.52 -24.12 6.35
CA ALA A 125 -8.26 -23.16 7.17
C ALA A 125 -7.65 -21.75 7.09
N GLU A 126 -6.32 -21.68 7.12
CA GLU A 126 -5.56 -20.45 6.99
C GLU A 126 -5.67 -19.87 5.56
N ARG A 127 -5.66 -20.72 4.54
CA ARG A 127 -5.96 -20.34 3.15
C ARG A 127 -7.32 -19.66 3.06
N ARG A 128 -8.35 -20.31 3.61
CA ARG A 128 -9.71 -19.79 3.61
C ARG A 128 -9.81 -18.44 4.33
N ARG A 129 -9.14 -18.29 5.48
CA ARG A 129 -9.06 -17.01 6.20
C ARG A 129 -8.44 -15.91 5.34
N VAL A 130 -7.29 -16.18 4.72
CA VAL A 130 -6.59 -15.19 3.86
C VAL A 130 -7.41 -14.85 2.61
N GLU A 131 -8.11 -15.81 2.00
CA GLU A 131 -9.05 -15.54 0.90
C GLU A 131 -10.16 -14.57 1.31
N LEU A 132 -10.72 -14.73 2.51
CA LEU A 132 -11.74 -13.81 3.05
C LEU A 132 -11.16 -12.42 3.33
N VAL A 133 -9.96 -12.34 3.90
CA VAL A 133 -9.23 -11.08 4.11
C VAL A 133 -8.99 -10.36 2.78
N ARG A 134 -8.57 -11.08 1.74
CA ARG A 134 -8.38 -10.51 0.40
C ARG A 134 -9.69 -10.02 -0.20
N ARG A 135 -10.79 -10.77 -0.04
CA ARG A 135 -12.13 -10.34 -0.46
C ARG A 135 -12.60 -9.08 0.30
N ASP A 136 -12.29 -8.96 1.59
CA ASP A 136 -12.57 -7.75 2.38
C ASP A 136 -11.77 -6.54 1.85
N LEU A 137 -10.51 -6.76 1.45
CA LEU A 137 -9.68 -5.73 0.82
C LEU A 137 -10.21 -5.30 -0.54
N ASP A 138 -10.58 -6.25 -1.40
CA ASP A 138 -11.02 -6.04 -2.79
C ASP A 138 -12.39 -5.33 -2.90
N GLN A 139 -13.19 -5.31 -1.83
CA GLN A 139 -14.39 -4.47 -1.75
C GLN A 139 -14.07 -2.97 -1.68
N GLY A 140 -12.86 -2.60 -1.23
CA GLY A 140 -12.38 -1.23 -1.25
C GLY A 140 -11.69 -0.90 -2.57
N ARG A 141 -11.90 0.31 -3.08
CA ARG A 141 -11.16 0.82 -4.25
C ARG A 141 -10.03 1.74 -3.80
N PRO A 142 -8.75 1.34 -3.99
CA PRO A 142 -7.62 2.20 -3.64
C PRO A 142 -7.71 3.49 -4.44
N THR A 143 -7.71 4.63 -3.74
CA THR A 143 -7.83 5.96 -4.33
C THR A 143 -6.69 6.83 -3.82
N LEU A 144 -5.96 7.46 -4.73
CA LEU A 144 -4.89 8.37 -4.38
C LEU A 144 -5.47 9.72 -3.96
N VAL A 145 -5.21 10.10 -2.70
CA VAL A 145 -5.35 11.50 -2.27
C VAL A 145 -4.00 12.17 -2.52
N TYR A 146 -3.93 12.96 -3.59
CA TYR A 146 -2.74 13.70 -3.97
C TYR A 146 -2.89 15.17 -3.64
N SER A 147 -1.88 15.75 -2.99
CA SER A 147 -1.83 17.18 -2.68
C SER A 147 -0.54 17.75 -3.24
N ASP A 148 -0.65 18.68 -4.19
CA ASP A 148 0.49 19.44 -4.67
C ASP A 148 0.82 20.54 -3.65
N LEU A 149 1.95 20.38 -2.98
CA LEU A 149 2.46 21.32 -1.96
C LEU A 149 3.67 22.10 -2.48
N SER A 150 3.95 22.06 -3.78
CA SER A 150 5.14 22.68 -4.39
C SER A 150 5.18 24.19 -4.18
N THR A 151 4.01 24.85 -4.19
CA THR A 151 3.83 26.30 -4.06
C THR A 151 3.90 26.81 -2.62
N LEU A 152 3.87 25.92 -1.62
CA LEU A 152 3.99 26.32 -0.22
C LEU A 152 5.35 26.96 0.07
N SER A 153 5.34 27.97 0.94
CA SER A 153 6.54 28.57 1.50
C SER A 153 7.36 27.55 2.32
N PRO A 154 8.66 27.80 2.55
CA PRO A 154 9.47 26.94 3.42
C PRO A 154 8.86 26.74 4.82
N GLN A 155 8.24 27.79 5.38
CA GLN A 155 7.61 27.74 6.70
C GLN A 155 6.37 26.86 6.71
N GLU A 156 5.51 26.97 5.70
CA GLU A 156 4.31 26.13 5.56
C GLU A 156 4.68 24.66 5.32
N LYS A 157 5.71 24.38 4.51
CA LYS A 157 6.24 23.01 4.32
C LYS A 157 6.73 22.41 5.63
N LYS A 158 7.44 23.20 6.45
CA LYS A 158 7.89 22.78 7.78
C LYS A 158 6.71 22.50 8.71
N PHE A 159 5.72 23.38 8.72
CA PHE A 159 4.50 23.17 9.51
C PHE A 159 3.77 21.89 9.09
N PHE A 160 3.58 21.67 7.79
CA PHE A 160 2.95 20.45 7.27
C PHE A 160 3.70 19.19 7.68
N ALA A 161 5.04 19.18 7.58
CA ALA A 161 5.84 18.05 8.03
C ALA A 161 5.62 17.70 9.51
N ILE A 162 5.56 18.72 10.37
CA ILE A 162 5.25 18.53 11.81
C ILE A 162 3.83 17.94 11.98
N MET A 163 2.83 18.45 11.26
CA MET A 163 1.47 17.93 11.37
C MET A 163 1.34 16.47 10.93
N VAL A 164 2.13 16.02 9.94
CA VAL A 164 2.20 14.61 9.54
C VAL A 164 2.81 13.76 10.65
N GLU A 165 3.86 14.23 11.33
CA GLU A 165 4.44 13.53 12.48
C GLU A 165 3.45 13.43 13.66
N VAL A 166 2.74 14.53 13.95
CA VAL A 166 1.69 14.56 14.98
C VAL A 166 0.55 13.59 14.64
N ALA A 167 0.15 13.49 13.38
CA ALA A 167 -0.87 12.51 12.95
C ALA A 167 -0.43 11.07 13.27
N GLY A 168 0.83 10.71 13.04
CA GLY A 168 1.36 9.39 13.42
C GLY A 168 1.30 9.12 14.93
N LEU A 169 1.57 10.14 15.75
CA LEU A 169 1.44 10.02 17.21
C LEU A 169 -0.03 9.83 17.66
N ILE A 170 -0.97 10.49 16.98
CA ILE A 170 -2.40 10.30 17.21
C ILE A 170 -2.81 8.87 16.85
N ASP A 171 -2.30 8.34 15.75
CA ASP A 171 -2.55 6.96 15.33
C ASP A 171 -2.05 5.95 16.38
N GLU A 172 -0.85 6.16 16.94
CA GLU A 172 -0.34 5.33 18.03
C GLU A 172 -1.20 5.42 19.31
N LEU A 173 -1.62 6.64 19.67
CA LEU A 173 -2.47 6.86 20.83
C LEU A 173 -3.83 6.17 20.66
N TYR A 174 -4.42 6.29 19.47
CA TYR A 174 -5.69 5.67 19.14
C TYR A 174 -5.59 4.14 19.14
N ALA A 175 -4.49 3.56 18.63
CA ALA A 175 -4.24 2.12 18.72
C ALA A 175 -4.20 1.63 20.18
N ARG A 176 -3.60 2.38 21.11
CA ARG A 176 -3.61 2.07 22.54
C ARG A 176 -4.98 2.23 23.18
N GLN A 177 -5.77 3.22 22.74
CA GLN A 177 -7.14 3.42 23.22
C GLN A 177 -8.07 2.28 22.81
N LEU A 178 -7.94 1.81 21.57
CA LEU A 178 -8.62 0.62 21.07
C LEU A 178 -8.08 -0.68 21.68
N GLY A 179 -6.86 -0.65 22.24
CA GLY A 179 -6.17 -1.83 22.81
C GLY A 179 -5.70 -2.84 21.76
N ILE A 180 -5.48 -2.36 20.53
CA ILE A 180 -5.01 -3.18 19.41
C ILE A 180 -3.48 -3.18 19.28
N ASP A 181 -2.79 -2.30 20.01
CA ASP A 181 -1.33 -2.18 20.04
C ASP A 181 -0.66 -3.48 20.53
N VAL A 182 -1.29 -4.19 21.46
CA VAL A 182 -0.83 -5.49 21.97
C VAL A 182 -0.77 -6.59 20.89
N LEU A 183 -1.43 -6.38 19.74
CA LEU A 183 -1.45 -7.33 18.64
C LEU A 183 -0.30 -7.15 17.65
N ARG A 184 0.48 -6.06 17.74
CA ARG A 184 1.61 -5.77 16.84
C ARG A 184 2.59 -6.94 16.67
N PRO A 185 3.01 -7.67 17.74
CA PRO A 185 3.94 -8.79 17.58
C PRO A 185 3.35 -9.96 16.77
N ARG A 186 2.03 -10.14 16.79
CA ARG A 186 1.33 -11.15 15.99
C ARG A 186 1.21 -10.70 14.55
N LEU A 187 0.93 -9.41 14.34
CA LEU A 187 0.82 -8.80 13.01
C LEU A 187 2.13 -8.86 12.23
N ALA A 188 3.28 -8.71 12.90
CA ALA A 188 4.61 -8.83 12.29
C ALA A 188 4.87 -10.21 11.64
N LYS A 189 4.12 -11.25 12.03
CA LYS A 189 4.21 -12.61 11.47
C LYS A 189 3.08 -12.92 10.49
N ALA A 190 2.11 -12.02 10.34
CA ALA A 190 0.95 -12.23 9.47
C ALA A 190 1.33 -12.02 8.00
N ASP A 191 0.52 -12.59 7.11
CA ASP A 191 0.63 -12.35 5.67
C ASP A 191 0.36 -10.87 5.32
N PRO A 192 0.84 -10.37 4.16
CA PRO A 192 0.68 -8.97 3.79
C PRO A 192 -0.77 -8.49 3.76
N ALA A 193 -1.70 -9.29 3.24
CA ALA A 193 -3.10 -8.90 3.14
C ALA A 193 -3.72 -8.70 4.53
N SER A 194 -3.38 -9.58 5.47
CA SER A 194 -3.79 -9.45 6.87
C SER A 194 -3.23 -8.20 7.54
N ARG A 195 -1.96 -7.86 7.31
CA ARG A 195 -1.38 -6.61 7.83
C ARG A 195 -2.11 -5.39 7.30
N ARG A 196 -2.39 -5.38 5.99
CA ARG A 196 -3.10 -4.28 5.36
C ARG A 196 -4.54 -4.16 5.84
N LEU A 197 -5.25 -5.28 6.00
CA LEU A 197 -6.62 -5.29 6.54
C LEU A 197 -6.64 -4.73 7.95
N PHE A 198 -5.70 -5.16 8.80
CA PHE A 198 -5.61 -4.68 10.18
C PHE A 198 -5.41 -3.16 10.24
N ALA A 199 -4.47 -2.64 9.44
CA ALA A 199 -4.20 -1.21 9.36
C ALA A 199 -5.42 -0.43 8.85
N ARG A 200 -6.10 -0.90 7.80
CA ARG A 200 -7.30 -0.25 7.24
C ARG A 200 -8.47 -0.21 8.22
N ASN A 201 -8.73 -1.33 8.88
CA ASN A 201 -9.92 -1.52 9.70
C ASN A 201 -9.71 -1.12 11.17
N TRP A 202 -8.51 -0.68 11.54
CA TRP A 202 -8.14 -0.38 12.93
C TRP A 202 -8.38 -1.56 13.88
N GLY A 203 -8.03 -2.77 13.43
CA GLY A 203 -8.24 -3.99 14.21
C GLY A 203 -8.35 -5.25 13.36
N PRO A 204 -8.50 -6.41 14.01
CA PRO A 204 -8.43 -7.70 13.32
C PRO A 204 -9.69 -8.03 12.50
N ASP A 205 -10.83 -7.42 12.79
CA ASP A 205 -12.10 -7.79 12.18
C ASP A 205 -12.23 -7.28 10.74
N CYS A 206 -12.80 -8.11 9.87
CA CYS A 206 -13.29 -7.68 8.57
C CYS A 206 -14.47 -6.70 8.70
N LYS A 207 -14.56 -5.74 7.78
CA LYS A 207 -15.56 -4.64 7.82
C LYS A 207 -16.27 -4.42 6.48
N GLY A 208 -15.90 -5.15 5.43
CA GLY A 208 -16.56 -5.14 4.14
C GLY A 208 -17.95 -5.79 4.23
N PRO A 209 -18.98 -5.27 3.53
CA PRO A 209 -20.34 -5.82 3.57
C PRO A 209 -20.46 -7.32 3.30
N GLU A 210 -19.61 -7.89 2.44
CA GLU A 210 -19.65 -9.32 2.11
C GLU A 210 -18.97 -10.22 3.15
N THR A 211 -18.19 -9.63 4.05
CA THR A 211 -17.22 -10.33 4.90
C THR A 211 -17.38 -10.02 6.39
N GLU A 212 -18.01 -8.90 6.76
CA GLU A 212 -18.18 -8.44 8.15
C GLU A 212 -18.94 -9.43 9.05
N LYS A 213 -19.82 -10.25 8.46
CA LYS A 213 -20.62 -11.26 9.19
C LYS A 213 -19.96 -12.63 9.25
N ASN A 214 -18.81 -12.81 8.58
CA ASN A 214 -18.13 -14.08 8.55
C ASN A 214 -17.12 -14.17 9.72
N PRO A 215 -17.34 -15.05 10.72
CA PRO A 215 -16.48 -15.17 11.89
C PRO A 215 -15.09 -15.79 11.61
N GLU A 216 -14.86 -16.27 10.38
CA GLU A 216 -13.56 -16.70 9.87
C GLU A 216 -12.78 -15.55 9.21
N CYS A 217 -13.41 -14.42 8.90
CA CYS A 217 -12.75 -13.27 8.30
C CYS A 217 -12.08 -12.41 9.38
N THR A 218 -10.79 -12.62 9.58
CA THR A 218 -9.97 -11.87 10.53
C THR A 218 -8.53 -11.76 10.03
N ALA A 219 -7.88 -10.62 10.27
CA ALA A 219 -6.45 -10.43 9.99
C ALA A 219 -5.56 -11.33 10.86
N ILE A 220 -6.02 -11.74 12.04
CA ILE A 220 -5.20 -12.54 12.96
C ILE A 220 -6.01 -13.75 13.43
N ALA A 221 -5.59 -14.94 13.00
CA ALA A 221 -6.23 -16.19 13.38
C ALA A 221 -6.37 -16.32 14.91
N GLY A 222 -7.57 -16.68 15.38
CA GLY A 222 -7.86 -16.87 16.80
C GLY A 222 -7.91 -15.58 17.63
N VAL A 223 -7.82 -14.39 17.03
CA VAL A 223 -8.16 -13.14 17.72
C VAL A 223 -9.61 -12.80 17.41
N ARG A 224 -10.42 -12.72 18.46
CA ARG A 224 -11.78 -12.18 18.43
C ARG A 224 -11.90 -11.16 19.54
N HIS A 225 -12.40 -9.97 19.21
CA HIS A 225 -12.65 -8.89 20.16
C HIS A 225 -11.44 -8.56 21.06
N PRO A 226 -10.41 -7.87 20.54
CA PRO A 226 -9.32 -7.41 21.39
C PRO A 226 -9.87 -6.57 22.56
N PRO A 227 -9.22 -6.64 23.74
CA PRO A 227 -9.63 -5.83 24.87
C PRO A 227 -9.51 -4.35 24.50
N VAL A 228 -10.49 -3.55 24.94
CA VAL A 228 -10.48 -2.09 24.73
C VAL A 228 -9.53 -1.46 25.74
N GLY A 229 -8.55 -0.67 25.31
CA GLY A 229 -7.53 -0.07 26.17
C GLY A 229 -8.03 1.02 27.13
N ILE A 230 -9.28 1.45 26.97
CA ILE A 230 -9.99 2.32 27.92
C ILE A 230 -10.15 1.62 29.29
N TYR A 231 -10.32 0.31 29.33
CA TYR A 231 -10.60 -0.45 30.56
C TYR A 231 -9.46 -1.43 30.90
N PRO A 232 -9.26 -1.78 32.19
CA PRO A 232 -8.33 -2.84 32.56
C PRO A 232 -8.74 -4.17 31.90
N ALA A 233 -7.79 -4.83 31.22
CA ALA A 233 -8.05 -6.08 30.47
C ALA A 233 -8.69 -7.17 31.35
N GLU A 234 -8.28 -7.28 32.61
CA GLU A 234 -8.82 -8.26 33.56
C GLU A 234 -10.32 -8.11 33.84
N LEU A 235 -10.84 -6.89 33.76
CA LEU A 235 -12.28 -6.66 33.96
C LEU A 235 -13.10 -7.12 32.75
N GLN A 236 -12.49 -7.13 31.56
CA GLN A 236 -13.17 -7.45 30.30
C GLN A 236 -13.33 -8.96 30.07
N LYS A 237 -12.73 -9.80 30.93
CA LYS A 237 -12.95 -11.26 30.95
C LYS A 237 -14.35 -11.64 31.44
N ASP A 238 -15.02 -10.73 32.13
CA ASP A 238 -16.40 -10.89 32.60
C ASP A 238 -17.36 -10.42 31.52
N GLU A 239 -18.14 -11.33 30.92
CA GLU A 239 -19.14 -11.00 29.89
C GLU A 239 -20.18 -9.98 30.38
N GLY A 240 -20.41 -9.90 31.70
CA GLY A 240 -21.28 -8.92 32.33
C GLY A 240 -20.62 -7.57 32.60
N PHE A 241 -19.36 -7.36 32.25
CA PHE A 241 -18.54 -6.20 32.63
C PHE A 241 -19.24 -4.86 32.35
N CYS A 242 -19.68 -4.62 31.11
CA CYS A 242 -20.28 -3.33 30.74
C CYS A 242 -21.53 -3.01 31.57
N ARG A 243 -22.40 -4.01 31.78
CA ARG A 243 -23.60 -3.89 32.61
C ARG A 243 -23.25 -3.65 34.07
N LYS A 244 -22.27 -4.39 34.61
CA LYS A 244 -21.79 -4.24 35.99
C LYS A 244 -21.18 -2.85 36.20
N LEU A 245 -20.39 -2.34 35.26
CA LEU A 245 -19.80 -1.01 35.29
C LEU A 245 -20.89 0.08 35.29
N GLY A 246 -21.90 -0.05 34.42
CA GLY A 246 -23.02 0.89 34.33
C GLY A 246 -23.90 0.95 35.58
N ALA A 247 -24.03 -0.16 36.30
CA ALA A 247 -24.82 -0.26 37.54
C ALA A 247 -24.10 0.30 38.78
N ARG A 248 -22.83 0.70 38.68
CA ARG A 248 -22.09 1.24 39.83
C ARG A 248 -22.57 2.63 40.20
N PRO A 249 -22.50 3.03 41.50
CA PRO A 249 -22.81 4.38 41.92
C PRO A 249 -21.95 5.48 41.26
N ASP A 250 -20.70 5.15 40.90
CA ASP A 250 -19.72 6.04 40.26
C ASP A 250 -19.68 5.89 38.72
N SER A 251 -20.64 5.18 38.11
CA SER A 251 -20.64 4.85 36.67
C SER A 251 -20.57 6.09 35.78
N LYS A 252 -21.29 7.16 36.13
CA LYS A 252 -21.26 8.45 35.41
C LYS A 252 -19.85 9.02 35.30
N GLN A 253 -19.01 8.86 36.32
CA GLN A 253 -17.64 9.33 36.32
C GLN A 253 -16.73 8.36 35.54
N LEU A 254 -16.90 7.05 35.74
CA LEU A 254 -16.08 6.02 35.09
C LEU A 254 -16.33 5.91 33.58
N MET A 255 -17.50 6.34 33.10
CA MET A 255 -17.90 6.30 31.70
C MET A 255 -18.01 7.70 31.07
N ALA A 256 -17.45 8.72 31.73
CA ALA A 256 -17.40 10.07 31.18
C ALA A 256 -16.56 10.11 29.89
N PRO A 257 -16.81 11.05 28.97
CA PRO A 257 -15.92 11.28 27.83
C PRO A 257 -14.48 11.60 28.28
N PHE A 258 -13.50 11.22 27.47
CA PHE A 258 -12.07 11.55 27.65
C PHE A 258 -11.42 11.00 28.93
N VAL A 259 -11.98 9.95 29.54
CA VAL A 259 -11.37 9.25 30.67
C VAL A 259 -11.14 7.77 30.35
N ALA A 260 -10.04 7.23 30.87
CA ALA A 260 -9.77 5.81 30.91
C ALA A 260 -9.97 5.29 32.33
N VAL A 261 -10.51 4.09 32.47
CA VAL A 261 -10.69 3.45 33.77
C VAL A 261 -9.38 2.77 34.17
N ARG A 262 -8.91 3.05 35.39
CA ARG A 262 -7.70 2.43 35.96
C ARG A 262 -7.99 1.93 37.37
N LYS A 263 -7.16 1.00 37.85
CA LYS A 263 -7.17 0.57 39.25
C LYS A 263 -6.18 1.42 40.05
N LYS A 264 -6.66 2.08 41.11
CA LYS A 264 -5.83 2.78 42.10
C LYS A 264 -6.27 2.35 43.49
N GLU A 265 -5.34 1.84 44.30
CA GLU A 265 -5.62 1.38 45.68
C GLU A 265 -6.82 0.40 45.74
N GLY A 266 -6.88 -0.53 44.78
CA GLY A 266 -7.95 -1.54 44.68
C GLY A 266 -9.30 -1.02 44.16
N LYS A 267 -9.46 0.29 43.92
CA LYS A 267 -10.69 0.90 43.40
C LYS A 267 -10.54 1.28 41.92
N LEU A 268 -11.66 1.29 41.21
CA LEU A 268 -11.71 1.85 39.86
C LEU A 268 -11.80 3.37 39.95
N VAL A 269 -11.00 4.05 39.15
CA VAL A 269 -10.97 5.51 39.05
C VAL A 269 -11.00 5.93 37.59
N ALA A 270 -11.67 7.05 37.31
CA ALA A 270 -11.63 7.71 36.02
C ALA A 270 -10.37 8.57 35.93
N VAL A 271 -9.52 8.28 34.95
CA VAL A 271 -8.27 8.99 34.71
C VAL A 271 -8.37 9.72 33.37
N PRO A 272 -8.22 11.06 33.32
CA PRO A 272 -8.22 11.79 32.05
C PRO A 272 -7.19 11.23 31.06
N PHE A 273 -7.49 11.23 29.77
CA PHE A 273 -6.65 10.62 28.73
C PHE A 273 -5.18 11.09 28.76
N ASN A 274 -4.94 12.38 28.96
CA ASN A 274 -3.58 12.94 29.06
C ASN A 274 -2.79 12.43 30.28
N LYS A 275 -3.46 11.87 31.29
CA LYS A 275 -2.83 11.20 32.43
C LYS A 275 -2.80 9.69 32.28
N ALA A 276 -3.72 9.11 31.50
CA ALA A 276 -3.75 7.69 31.20
C ALA A 276 -2.67 7.27 30.19
N TRP A 277 -2.30 8.16 29.26
CA TRP A 277 -1.21 8.00 28.29
C TRP A 277 -0.34 9.26 28.24
N PRO A 278 0.43 9.55 29.31
CA PRO A 278 1.14 10.82 29.45
C PRO A 278 2.29 10.98 28.45
N ASP A 279 2.85 9.88 27.97
CA ASP A 279 3.92 9.84 26.96
C ASP A 279 3.42 10.38 25.61
N LEU A 280 2.47 9.68 24.98
CA LEU A 280 1.96 10.04 23.66
C LEU A 280 1.18 11.36 23.69
N SER A 281 0.36 11.57 24.73
CA SER A 281 -0.36 12.85 24.87
C SER A 281 0.59 14.04 25.04
N GLY A 282 1.73 13.82 25.72
CA GLY A 282 2.76 14.85 25.87
C GLY A 282 3.55 15.09 24.57
N MET A 283 3.74 14.08 23.73
CA MET A 283 4.38 14.24 22.42
C MET A 283 3.47 14.96 21.43
N VAL A 284 2.17 14.64 21.40
CA VAL A 284 1.18 15.32 20.52
C VAL A 284 1.07 16.82 20.82
N ALA A 285 1.30 17.22 22.08
CA ALA A 285 1.14 18.62 22.51
C ALA A 285 2.39 19.49 22.32
N ARG A 286 3.53 18.91 21.92
CA ARG A 286 4.81 19.64 21.74
C ARG A 286 5.10 19.88 20.27
#